data_AF-M1ATS2-F1
#
_entry.id   AF-M1ATS2-F1
#
_cell.length_a   1.000
_cell.length_b   1.000
_cell.length_c   1.000
_cell.angle_alpha   90.00
_cell.angle_beta   90.00
_cell.angle_gamma   90.00
#
_symmetry.space_group_name_H-M   'P 1'
#
loop_
_entity.id
_entity.type
_entity.pdbx_description
1 polymer ?
#
loop_
_entity_poly.entity_id
_entity_poly.type
_entity_poly.pdbx_seq_one_letter_code
_entity_poly.pdbx_strand_id
1 'polypeptide(L)'
;MDEAELRSGPILGLAPAPEYTFLVYACPVGNYFKEGTSSLNLYVEEDLHRASRGGAGGVKSITNYAPVLRAIKSAKDRGFSDVLYLDSINKKYIEEVEERLIEVEELNNVDEVFCTGTAVGIASVGSITYKGKRIEYKEKLTSKKLCSRLIEIQRGIIEDKRDWIVEIY
;
A
#
# COMPACT_ATOMS: atom_id res chain seq x y z
N MET A 1 -6.61 -10.68 -10.77
CA MET A 1 -5.64 -11.69 -11.23
C MET A 1 -4.41 -11.49 -10.38
N ASP A 2 -3.89 -12.56 -9.82
CA ASP A 2 -2.69 -12.56 -8.99
C ASP A 2 -1.65 -13.50 -9.60
N GLU A 3 -0.38 -13.19 -9.39
CA GLU A 3 0.77 -13.94 -9.89
C GLU A 3 1.72 -14.32 -8.74
N ALA A 4 2.40 -15.45 -8.86
CA ALA A 4 3.40 -15.92 -7.91
C ALA A 4 4.54 -16.66 -8.61
N GLU A 5 5.78 -16.35 -8.22
CA GLU A 5 6.97 -17.14 -8.53
C GLU A 5 7.35 -17.96 -7.29
N LEU A 6 7.29 -19.28 -7.39
CA LEU A 6 7.69 -20.22 -6.35
C LEU A 6 9.01 -20.90 -6.72
N ARG A 7 9.81 -21.26 -5.72
CA ARG A 7 11.17 -21.80 -5.88
C ARG A 7 11.28 -23.18 -5.22
N SER A 8 11.81 -24.17 -5.92
CA SER A 8 11.88 -25.56 -5.46
C SER A 8 13.22 -26.24 -5.82
N GLY A 9 13.41 -27.45 -5.30
CA GLY A 9 14.55 -28.31 -5.65
C GLY A 9 15.39 -28.76 -4.43
N PRO A 10 16.24 -29.80 -4.61
CA PRO A 10 16.95 -30.47 -3.53
C PRO A 10 18.24 -29.75 -3.09
N ILE A 11 18.15 -28.47 -2.74
CA ILE A 11 19.30 -27.67 -2.26
C ILE A 11 19.06 -27.18 -0.82
N LEU A 12 19.99 -27.52 0.08
CA LEU A 12 20.02 -27.05 1.48
C LEU A 12 21.00 -25.88 1.71
N GLY A 13 21.87 -25.58 0.73
CA GLY A 13 22.83 -24.49 0.78
C GLY A 13 22.24 -23.14 0.36
N LEU A 14 22.92 -22.04 0.74
CA LEU A 14 22.54 -20.68 0.33
C LEU A 14 22.93 -20.43 -1.14
N ALA A 15 22.05 -20.84 -2.06
CA ALA A 15 22.20 -20.68 -3.50
C ALA A 15 20.84 -20.37 -4.17
N PRO A 16 20.81 -19.90 -5.43
CA PRO A 16 19.59 -19.92 -6.24
C PRO A 16 19.00 -21.33 -6.33
N ALA A 17 17.67 -21.42 -6.44
CA ALA A 17 16.98 -22.69 -6.65
C ALA A 17 17.28 -23.23 -8.07
N PRO A 18 17.30 -24.57 -8.28
CA PRO A 18 17.40 -25.15 -9.62
C PRO A 18 16.06 -25.09 -10.37
N GLU A 19 14.93 -24.95 -9.67
CA GLU A 19 13.58 -25.02 -10.23
C GLU A 19 12.73 -23.83 -9.79
N TYR A 20 11.88 -23.37 -10.72
CA TYR A 20 10.99 -22.24 -10.56
C TYR A 20 9.61 -22.59 -11.12
N THR A 21 8.55 -22.23 -10.40
CA THR A 21 7.15 -22.37 -10.85
C THR A 21 6.52 -20.99 -10.92
N PHE A 22 6.10 -20.57 -12.11
CA PHE A 22 5.24 -19.40 -12.28
C PHE A 22 3.77 -19.83 -12.27
N LEU A 23 2.98 -19.19 -11.41
CA LEU A 23 1.55 -19.46 -11.23
C LEU A 23 0.76 -18.16 -11.38
N VAL A 24 -0.26 -18.19 -12.22
CA VAL A 24 -1.28 -17.13 -12.34
C VAL A 24 -2.62 -17.70 -11.93
N TYR A 25 -3.38 -16.96 -11.11
CA TYR A 25 -4.74 -17.35 -10.73
C TYR A 25 -5.68 -16.14 -10.67
N ALA A 26 -6.98 -16.41 -10.62
CA ALA A 26 -8.03 -15.42 -10.50
C ALA A 26 -8.98 -15.78 -9.36
N CYS A 27 -9.39 -14.76 -8.61
CA CYS A 27 -10.39 -14.84 -7.56
C CYS A 27 -11.33 -13.62 -7.71
N PRO A 28 -12.66 -13.77 -7.62
CA PRO A 28 -13.57 -12.63 -7.64
C PRO A 28 -13.39 -11.79 -6.38
N VAL A 29 -13.20 -10.49 -6.54
CA VAL A 29 -13.06 -9.52 -5.44
C VAL A 29 -14.27 -8.58 -5.39
N GLY A 30 -14.77 -8.32 -4.19
CA GLY A 30 -15.77 -7.27 -3.94
C GLY A 30 -15.12 -5.94 -3.59
N ASN A 31 -15.91 -4.86 -3.53
CA ASN A 31 -15.42 -3.57 -3.05
C ASN A 31 -14.93 -3.69 -1.59
N TYR A 32 -13.67 -3.32 -1.35
CA TYR A 32 -13.09 -3.26 0.01
C TYR A 32 -13.80 -2.25 0.91
N PHE A 33 -14.34 -1.18 0.31
CA PHE A 33 -15.21 -0.21 0.96
C PHE A 33 -16.66 -0.49 0.59
N LYS A 34 -17.46 -0.94 1.57
CA LYS A 34 -18.93 -0.90 1.46
C LYS A 34 -19.38 0.56 1.47
N GLU A 35 -20.41 0.87 0.69
CA GLU A 35 -20.99 2.19 0.42
C GLU A 35 -20.70 3.28 1.47
N GLY A 36 -19.76 4.18 1.14
CA GLY A 36 -19.27 5.26 2.01
C GLY A 36 -17.83 5.01 2.48
N THR A 37 -16.94 5.98 2.25
CA THR A 37 -15.51 5.82 2.54
C THR A 37 -15.26 5.63 4.04
N SER A 38 -14.92 4.41 4.48
CA SER A 38 -14.39 4.16 5.82
C SER A 38 -12.90 4.56 5.85
N SER A 39 -12.67 5.88 5.97
CA SER A 39 -11.34 6.49 5.95
C SER A 39 -10.40 5.84 6.97
N LEU A 40 -9.19 5.48 6.52
CA LEU A 40 -8.24 4.67 7.30
C LEU A 40 -7.77 5.39 8.56
N ASN A 41 -7.66 4.63 9.67
CA ASN A 41 -7.02 5.03 10.91
C ASN A 41 -5.67 4.30 11.00
N LEU A 42 -4.56 4.96 10.67
CA LEU A 42 -3.25 4.32 10.58
C LEU A 42 -2.43 4.50 11.87
N TYR A 43 -1.67 3.46 12.22
CA TYR A 43 -0.63 3.55 13.25
C TYR A 43 0.75 3.63 12.59
N VAL A 44 1.60 4.54 13.05
CA VAL A 44 3.00 4.62 12.63
C VAL A 44 3.83 3.62 13.45
N GLU A 45 4.44 2.66 12.77
CA GLU A 45 5.37 1.70 13.38
C GLU A 45 6.78 2.32 13.45
N GLU A 46 7.39 2.23 14.63
CA GLU A 46 8.62 2.94 14.97
C GLU A 46 9.81 1.99 15.12
N ASP A 47 9.57 0.74 15.53
CA ASP A 47 10.61 -0.25 15.85
C ASP A 47 10.85 -1.28 14.74
N LEU A 48 9.85 -1.51 13.87
CA LEU A 48 9.90 -2.53 12.81
C LEU A 48 9.84 -1.92 11.41
N HIS A 49 10.89 -2.12 10.62
CA HIS A 49 10.95 -1.65 9.23
C HIS A 49 10.46 -2.74 8.25
N ARG A 50 9.57 -2.37 7.31
CA ARG A 50 9.08 -3.26 6.23
C ARG A 50 10.20 -3.73 5.29
N ALA A 51 11.20 -2.89 5.08
CA ALA A 51 12.39 -3.17 4.28
C ALA A 51 13.55 -2.25 4.70
N SER A 52 14.78 -2.63 4.33
CA SER A 52 16.00 -1.86 4.55
C SER A 52 16.64 -1.44 3.22
N ARG A 53 17.50 -0.40 3.26
CA ARG A 53 18.35 -0.01 2.12
C ARG A 53 19.25 -1.17 1.71
N GLY A 54 19.22 -1.53 0.41
CA GLY A 54 19.92 -2.70 -0.13
C GLY A 54 19.19 -4.03 0.09
N GLY A 55 18.09 -4.05 0.85
CA GLY A 55 17.18 -5.19 0.95
C GLY A 55 16.16 -5.25 -0.19
N ALA A 56 15.28 -6.25 -0.16
CA ALA A 56 14.31 -6.54 -1.22
C ALA A 56 13.14 -5.54 -1.35
N GLY A 57 13.21 -4.36 -0.72
CA GLY A 57 12.05 -3.46 -0.52
C GLY A 57 11.35 -2.93 -1.78
N GLY A 58 12.08 -2.84 -2.90
CA GLY A 58 11.58 -2.45 -4.22
C GLY A 58 11.07 -3.62 -5.09
N VAL A 59 11.06 -4.86 -4.56
CA VAL A 59 10.57 -6.06 -5.24
C VAL A 59 9.31 -6.56 -4.52
N LYS A 60 8.33 -7.12 -5.26
CA LYS A 60 7.09 -7.69 -4.69
C LYS A 60 7.33 -9.08 -4.06
N SER A 61 8.27 -9.16 -3.11
CA SER A 61 8.71 -10.39 -2.45
C SER A 61 8.03 -10.62 -1.10
N ILE A 62 7.72 -11.89 -0.79
CA ILE A 62 7.22 -12.37 0.52
C ILE A 62 8.12 -11.92 1.70
N THR A 63 9.42 -11.71 1.46
CA THR A 63 10.39 -11.19 2.45
C THR A 63 9.99 -9.84 3.04
N ASN A 64 9.19 -9.04 2.32
CA ASN A 64 8.73 -7.72 2.75
C ASN A 64 7.36 -7.77 3.46
N TYR A 65 6.69 -8.92 3.43
CA TYR A 65 5.36 -9.14 4.01
C TYR A 65 5.41 -10.00 5.28
N ALA A 66 6.20 -11.08 5.29
CA ALA A 66 6.28 -11.98 6.45
C ALA A 66 6.73 -11.29 7.76
N PRO A 67 7.74 -10.39 7.79
CA PRO A 67 8.16 -9.73 9.03
C PRO A 67 7.10 -8.78 9.61
N VAL A 68 6.31 -8.12 8.75
CA VAL A 68 5.36 -7.08 9.16
C VAL A 68 4.04 -7.62 9.72
N LEU A 69 3.71 -8.91 9.50
CA LEU A 69 2.44 -9.51 9.96
C LEU A 69 2.17 -9.29 11.45
N ARG A 70 3.22 -9.32 12.30
CA ARG A 70 3.10 -9.08 13.75
C ARG A 70 2.69 -7.63 14.07
N ALA A 71 3.26 -6.66 13.36
CA ALA A 71 2.93 -5.25 13.53
C ALA A 71 1.51 -4.95 13.05
N ILE A 72 1.15 -5.46 11.86
CA ILE A 72 -0.20 -5.33 11.29
C ILE A 72 -1.26 -5.93 12.23
N LYS A 73 -0.99 -7.11 12.82
CA LYS A 73 -1.89 -7.70 13.82
C LYS A 73 -2.01 -6.81 15.07
N SER A 74 -0.89 -6.41 15.66
CA SER A 74 -0.86 -5.54 16.86
C SER A 74 -1.62 -4.22 16.66
N ALA A 75 -1.53 -3.63 15.46
CA ALA A 75 -2.28 -2.43 15.10
C ALA A 75 -3.79 -2.71 15.01
N LYS A 76 -4.21 -3.83 14.39
CA LYS A 76 -5.62 -4.23 14.29
C LYS A 76 -6.23 -4.62 15.65
N ASP A 77 -5.47 -5.31 16.50
CA ASP A 77 -5.83 -5.61 17.89
C ASP A 77 -5.99 -4.31 18.74
N ARG A 78 -5.39 -3.19 18.30
CA ARG A 78 -5.52 -1.84 18.89
C ARG A 78 -6.54 -0.93 18.19
N GLY A 79 -7.31 -1.42 17.21
CA GLY A 79 -8.34 -0.65 16.50
C GLY A 79 -7.83 0.26 15.35
N PHE A 80 -6.62 0.03 14.86
CA PHE A 80 -6.10 0.68 13.65
C PHE A 80 -6.43 -0.15 12.40
N SER A 81 -6.65 0.53 11.28
CA SER A 81 -6.95 -0.08 9.98
C SER A 81 -5.74 -0.80 9.40
N ASP A 82 -4.57 -0.17 9.43
CA ASP A 82 -3.28 -0.75 9.03
C ASP A 82 -2.08 0.06 9.57
N VAL A 83 -0.86 -0.32 9.18
CA VAL A 83 0.40 0.26 9.65
C VAL A 83 1.11 1.08 8.57
N LEU A 84 1.59 2.27 8.95
CA LEU A 84 2.51 3.09 8.16
C LEU A 84 3.95 2.86 8.66
N TYR A 85 4.86 2.57 7.73
CA TYR A 85 6.26 2.23 8.03
C TYR A 85 7.19 3.40 7.72
N LEU A 86 8.01 3.79 8.70
CA LEU A 86 9.06 4.79 8.52
C LEU A 86 10.28 4.21 7.80
N ASP A 87 11.02 5.06 7.08
CA ASP A 87 12.24 4.64 6.36
C ASP A 87 13.33 4.16 7.33
N SER A 88 14.23 3.29 6.85
CA SER A 88 15.20 2.59 7.69
C SER A 88 16.46 3.40 8.03
N ILE A 89 16.47 4.72 7.83
CA ILE A 89 17.68 5.57 7.96
C ILE A 89 17.39 6.86 8.73
N ASN A 90 16.46 7.68 8.24
CA ASN A 90 16.20 9.04 8.72
C ASN A 90 14.83 9.18 9.40
N LYS A 91 13.85 8.41 8.91
CA LYS A 91 12.43 8.40 9.29
C LYS A 91 11.62 9.66 8.85
N LYS A 92 11.91 10.37 7.71
CA LYS A 92 11.75 11.87 7.72
C LYS A 92 11.37 12.97 6.64
N TYR A 93 11.12 12.97 5.29
CA TYR A 93 10.81 14.29 4.55
C TYR A 93 9.90 14.39 3.24
N ILE A 94 8.72 15.09 3.19
CA ILE A 94 7.75 15.29 2.03
C ILE A 94 7.52 16.76 1.55
N GLU A 95 7.17 16.99 0.26
CA GLU A 95 6.38 18.11 -0.34
C GLU A 95 5.75 17.63 -1.70
N GLU A 96 5.17 18.53 -2.52
CA GLU A 96 4.29 18.23 -3.68
C GLU A 96 4.87 18.60 -5.06
N VAL A 97 4.55 17.95 -6.19
CA VAL A 97 4.17 16.55 -6.41
C VAL A 97 5.49 15.80 -6.60
N GLU A 98 6.15 15.51 -5.49
CA GLU A 98 7.52 15.01 -5.47
C GLU A 98 7.56 13.55 -5.01
N GLU A 99 8.32 12.71 -5.72
CA GLU A 99 8.73 11.41 -5.16
C GLU A 99 9.86 11.62 -4.14
N ARG A 100 9.51 12.17 -2.97
CA ARG A 100 10.39 12.23 -1.79
C ARG A 100 9.81 11.47 -0.57
N LEU A 101 10.45 11.60 0.60
CA LEU A 101 10.12 10.86 1.84
C LEU A 101 8.91 11.52 2.55
N ILE A 102 8.71 11.36 3.87
CA ILE A 102 7.72 12.14 4.68
C ILE A 102 8.25 12.45 6.10
N GLU A 103 8.29 13.72 6.58
CA GLU A 103 8.43 14.01 8.02
C GLU A 103 7.11 13.59 8.67
N VAL A 104 7.17 12.78 9.72
CA VAL A 104 5.97 12.50 10.54
C VAL A 104 5.45 13.78 11.22
N GLU A 105 6.29 14.81 11.28
CA GLU A 105 5.98 16.17 11.67
C GLU A 105 5.31 17.01 10.55
N GLU A 106 5.70 16.88 9.27
CA GLU A 106 5.02 17.56 8.12
C GLU A 106 3.57 17.08 7.96
N LEU A 107 3.28 15.82 8.29
CA LEU A 107 1.93 15.24 8.31
C LEU A 107 0.90 16.05 9.12
N ASN A 108 1.32 16.95 10.01
CA ASN A 108 0.42 17.84 10.75
C ASN A 108 -0.13 19.00 9.90
N ASN A 109 0.53 19.30 8.77
CA ASN A 109 0.23 20.42 7.88
C ASN A 109 -0.40 19.97 6.55
N VAL A 110 -0.54 18.65 6.32
CA VAL A 110 -1.07 18.08 5.07
C VAL A 110 -2.60 18.12 5.05
N ASP A 111 -3.14 18.53 3.91
CA ASP A 111 -4.53 18.91 3.74
C ASP A 111 -5.47 17.70 3.46
N GLU A 112 -4.95 16.67 2.80
CA GLU A 112 -5.59 15.37 2.56
C GLU A 112 -4.51 14.28 2.40
N VAL A 113 -4.76 13.08 2.92
CA VAL A 113 -3.87 11.91 2.77
C VAL A 113 -4.68 10.72 2.26
N PHE A 114 -4.12 9.93 1.33
CA PHE A 114 -4.73 8.70 0.84
C PHE A 114 -3.67 7.66 0.47
N CYS A 115 -4.03 6.38 0.54
CA CYS A 115 -3.22 5.26 0.06
C CYS A 115 -3.74 4.78 -1.31
N THR A 116 -2.86 4.18 -2.12
CA THR A 116 -3.21 3.62 -3.43
C THR A 116 -2.87 2.13 -3.50
N GLY A 117 -3.55 1.39 -4.38
CA GLY A 117 -3.22 -0.02 -4.65
C GLY A 117 -4.32 -0.77 -5.40
N THR A 118 -3.94 -1.78 -6.19
CA THR A 118 -4.81 -2.48 -7.16
C THR A 118 -6.15 -2.97 -6.58
N ALA A 119 -6.15 -3.45 -5.32
CA ALA A 119 -7.35 -3.97 -4.67
C ALA A 119 -8.30 -2.89 -4.10
N VAL A 120 -7.82 -1.66 -3.91
CA VAL A 120 -8.55 -0.57 -3.23
C VAL A 120 -8.76 0.67 -4.11
N GLY A 121 -8.04 0.78 -5.23
CA GLY A 121 -7.97 2.00 -6.04
C GLY A 121 -7.27 3.11 -5.25
N ILE A 122 -8.08 3.98 -4.63
CA ILE A 122 -7.68 5.06 -3.73
C ILE A 122 -8.47 4.93 -2.42
N ALA A 123 -7.75 4.93 -1.30
CA ALA A 123 -8.28 4.79 0.05
C ALA A 123 -7.93 6.02 0.90
N SER A 124 -8.91 6.87 1.19
CA SER A 124 -8.75 8.07 2.04
C SER A 124 -8.23 7.68 3.43
N VAL A 125 -7.27 8.43 3.97
CA VAL A 125 -6.80 8.29 5.36
C VAL A 125 -7.47 9.37 6.20
N GLY A 126 -8.23 8.95 7.22
CA GLY A 126 -8.95 9.87 8.11
C GLY A 126 -8.14 10.25 9.35
N SER A 127 -7.15 9.43 9.74
CA SER A 127 -6.26 9.75 10.85
C SER A 127 -4.96 8.94 10.82
N ILE A 128 -3.89 9.53 11.35
CA ILE A 128 -2.59 8.88 11.56
C ILE A 128 -2.19 9.09 13.03
N THR A 129 -1.72 8.04 13.70
CA THR A 129 -1.28 8.10 15.11
C THR A 129 0.18 7.71 15.27
N TYR A 130 0.98 8.59 15.87
CA TYR A 130 2.43 8.48 16.05
C TYR A 130 2.81 9.00 17.44
N LYS A 131 3.65 8.27 18.20
CA LYS A 131 4.05 8.64 19.58
C LYS A 131 2.87 9.03 20.50
N GLY A 132 1.72 8.40 20.32
CA GLY A 132 0.47 8.70 21.04
C GLY A 132 -0.28 9.95 20.57
N LYS A 133 0.32 10.81 19.74
CA LYS A 133 -0.37 11.93 19.09
C LYS A 133 -1.18 11.41 17.90
N ARG A 134 -2.48 11.73 17.88
CA ARG A 134 -3.39 11.49 16.76
C ARG A 134 -3.49 12.76 15.92
N ILE A 135 -3.28 12.63 14.62
CA ILE A 135 -3.56 13.66 13.60
C ILE A 135 -4.82 13.20 12.86
N GLU A 136 -5.75 14.11 12.60
CA GLU A 136 -7.00 13.82 11.89
C GLU A 136 -7.12 14.64 10.60
N TYR A 137 -7.53 13.99 9.53
CA TYR A 137 -7.68 14.57 8.20
C TYR A 137 -9.15 14.62 7.81
N LYS A 138 -9.55 15.72 7.19
CA LYS A 138 -10.87 15.83 6.58
C LYS A 138 -10.78 15.29 5.16
N GLU A 139 -11.61 14.30 4.84
CA GLU A 139 -11.73 13.81 3.47
C GLU A 139 -12.15 14.95 2.54
N LYS A 140 -11.34 15.23 1.51
CA LYS A 140 -11.56 16.31 0.56
C LYS A 140 -12.08 15.75 -0.76
N LEU A 141 -12.22 16.65 -1.73
CA LEU A 141 -12.76 16.34 -3.05
C LEU A 141 -11.70 15.79 -4.02
N THR A 142 -10.40 15.87 -3.68
CA THR A 142 -9.31 15.51 -4.59
C THR A 142 -9.13 14.00 -4.68
N SER A 143 -8.99 13.30 -3.54
CA SER A 143 -9.00 11.83 -3.46
C SER A 143 -10.22 11.23 -4.19
N LYS A 144 -11.42 11.77 -3.94
CA LYS A 144 -12.67 11.36 -4.60
C LYS A 144 -12.66 11.59 -6.10
N LYS A 145 -12.24 12.76 -6.58
CA LYS A 145 -12.11 13.04 -8.03
C LYS A 145 -11.15 12.07 -8.70
N LEU A 146 -9.99 11.80 -8.10
CA LEU A 146 -9.01 10.84 -8.62
C LEU A 146 -9.58 9.42 -8.63
N CYS A 147 -10.25 9.00 -7.56
CA CYS A 147 -10.84 7.66 -7.43
C CYS A 147 -11.95 7.44 -8.47
N SER A 148 -12.92 8.35 -8.56
CA SER A 148 -13.96 8.32 -9.60
C SER A 148 -13.35 8.31 -11.00
N ARG A 149 -12.35 9.15 -11.27
CA ARG A 149 -11.73 9.22 -12.61
C ARG A 149 -11.02 7.93 -13.01
N LEU A 150 -10.33 7.27 -12.07
CA LEU A 150 -9.71 5.97 -12.33
C LEU A 150 -10.77 4.88 -12.57
N ILE A 151 -11.85 4.87 -11.78
CA ILE A 151 -12.96 3.92 -11.94
C ILE A 151 -13.73 4.17 -13.26
N GLU A 152 -13.86 5.41 -13.70
CA GLU A 152 -14.43 5.78 -15.01
C GLU A 152 -13.60 5.18 -16.17
N ILE A 153 -12.26 5.27 -16.13
CA ILE A 153 -11.37 4.64 -17.13
C ILE A 153 -11.52 3.10 -17.07
N GLN A 154 -11.39 2.51 -15.88
CA GLN A 154 -11.47 1.06 -15.66
C GLN A 154 -12.79 0.42 -16.09
N ARG A 155 -13.85 1.21 -16.24
CA ARG A 155 -15.19 0.76 -16.68
C ARG A 155 -15.53 1.16 -18.12
N GLY A 156 -14.60 1.78 -18.86
CA GLY A 156 -14.86 2.28 -20.22
C GLY A 156 -15.93 3.38 -20.29
N ILE A 157 -16.21 4.07 -19.18
CA ILE A 157 -17.21 5.15 -19.11
C ILE A 157 -16.68 6.42 -19.82
N ILE A 158 -15.36 6.53 -19.95
CA ILE A 158 -14.64 7.64 -20.56
C ILE A 158 -13.49 7.14 -21.43
N GLU A 159 -13.05 8.01 -22.34
CA GLU A 159 -11.87 7.84 -23.17
C GLU A 159 -10.61 7.58 -22.34
N ASP A 160 -9.97 6.42 -22.55
CA ASP A 160 -8.61 6.15 -22.09
C ASP A 160 -7.61 6.84 -23.03
N LYS A 161 -6.92 7.85 -22.51
CA LYS A 161 -5.93 8.66 -23.26
C LYS A 161 -4.52 8.11 -23.20
N ARG A 162 -4.31 6.93 -22.61
CA ARG A 162 -2.98 6.41 -22.27
C ARG A 162 -2.76 4.93 -22.59
N ASP A 163 -3.72 4.28 -23.26
CA ASP A 163 -3.61 2.88 -23.71
C ASP A 163 -3.32 1.92 -22.53
N TRP A 164 -4.06 2.13 -21.43
CA TRP A 164 -4.01 1.36 -20.19
C TRP A 164 -5.01 0.21 -20.17
N ILE A 165 -6.13 0.32 -20.90
CA ILE A 165 -7.17 -0.71 -20.99
C ILE A 165 -6.90 -1.65 -22.17
N VAL A 166 -6.74 -2.94 -21.87
CA VAL A 166 -6.59 -4.01 -22.86
C VAL A 166 -7.85 -4.88 -22.85
N GLU A 167 -8.52 -5.00 -24.00
CA GLU A 167 -9.64 -5.94 -24.15
C GLU A 167 -9.13 -7.39 -24.16
N ILE A 168 -9.91 -8.29 -23.53
CA ILE A 168 -9.63 -9.73 -23.47
C ILE A 168 -10.79 -10.44 -24.16
N TYR A 169 -10.49 -11.19 -25.22
CA TYR A 169 -11.42 -11.93 -26.07
C TYR A 169 -11.37 -13.45 -25.76
#